data_AF-A0A0R2VME6-F1
#
_entry.id   AF-A0A0R2VME6-F1
#
_cell.length_a   1.000
_cell.length_b   1.000
_cell.length_c   1.000
_cell.angle_alpha   90.00
_cell.angle_beta   90.00
_cell.angle_gamma   90.00
#
_symmetry.space_group_name_H-M   'P 1'
#
loop_
_entity.id
_entity.type
_entity.pdbx_description
1 polymer ?
#
loop_
_entity_poly.entity_id
_entity_poly.type
_entity_poly.pdbx_seq_one_letter_code
_entity_poly.pdbx_strand_id
1 'polypeptide(L)'
;MYVMLGAWIDCENAWTATPNHSAENIAGNTAEINAAVRMANAYPDIVKIIAVGNEAMVHWAASYYVVPGVILQWVNYLQDLKQRGALPADLWITSSDNFASWGGGDGSYHLPDLNALLQAVDYVSMHTYPFHDSHYNPAYWLGAPEETALSAKERAENAMQRAALYAQSQYRQVAAYMQSQGISKPIHIGETGWATVCGSLYGPNGSQAADEYKQKLYYDLMRDWTSSAGMSCFYFEAFDEQWKDAHDPNGSENHFGLFIIDGKAKYVLWDKVDEEKFKGLSRGGNPITKTYDGNMERLLQDLLTPPVTGSNTAE
;
A
#
# COMPACT_ATOMS: atom_id res chain seq x y z
N MET A 1 -15.01 -2.16 -15.12
CA MET A 1 -14.11 -1.86 -13.99
C MET A 1 -14.73 -2.49 -12.76
N TYR A 2 -13.94 -3.14 -11.91
CA TYR A 2 -14.39 -3.69 -10.63
C TYR A 2 -13.85 -2.85 -9.48
N VAL A 3 -14.46 -2.98 -8.30
CA VAL A 3 -14.13 -2.18 -7.11
C VAL A 3 -13.98 -3.09 -5.88
N MET A 4 -12.90 -2.84 -5.14
CA MET A 4 -12.76 -3.15 -3.72
C MET A 4 -13.16 -1.89 -2.94
N LEU A 5 -14.26 -1.96 -2.21
CA LEU A 5 -14.82 -0.82 -1.49
C LEU A 5 -14.34 -0.83 -0.04
N GLY A 6 -13.58 0.18 0.36
CA GLY A 6 -13.20 0.37 1.76
C GLY A 6 -14.37 0.93 2.58
N ALA A 7 -14.62 0.34 3.74
CA ALA A 7 -15.42 0.92 4.81
C ALA A 7 -14.45 1.35 5.91
N TRP A 8 -14.30 2.66 6.13
CA TRP A 8 -13.39 3.18 7.13
C TRP A 8 -13.86 2.82 8.54
N ILE A 9 -12.94 2.43 9.42
CA ILE A 9 -13.24 2.04 10.81
C ILE A 9 -12.39 2.88 11.75
N ASP A 10 -13.06 3.50 12.71
CA ASP A 10 -12.46 4.37 13.72
C ASP A 10 -12.66 3.80 15.13
N CYS A 11 -11.68 4.07 15.99
CA CYS A 11 -11.84 3.96 17.43
C CYS A 11 -12.77 5.05 17.99
N GLU A 12 -13.25 4.86 19.22
CA GLU A 12 -13.99 5.91 19.91
C GLU A 12 -13.10 7.15 20.04
N ASN A 13 -13.68 8.34 19.80
CA ASN A 13 -12.97 9.62 19.82
C ASN A 13 -11.77 9.72 18.85
N ALA A 14 -11.73 8.92 17.77
CA ALA A 14 -10.78 9.12 16.68
C ALA A 14 -10.80 10.58 16.16
N TRP A 15 -9.66 11.05 15.64
CA TRP A 15 -9.49 12.42 15.13
C TRP A 15 -9.66 13.53 16.18
N THR A 16 -9.58 13.17 17.46
CA THR A 16 -9.54 14.10 18.60
C THR A 16 -8.20 14.00 19.32
N ALA A 17 -8.01 14.83 20.36
CA ALA A 17 -6.79 14.78 21.18
C ALA A 17 -6.68 13.52 22.07
N THR A 18 -7.76 12.75 22.24
CA THR A 18 -7.82 11.61 23.17
C THR A 18 -8.56 10.41 22.55
N PRO A 19 -8.01 9.77 21.50
CA PRO A 19 -8.58 8.56 20.93
C PRO A 19 -8.58 7.42 21.96
N ASN A 20 -9.68 6.66 22.01
CA ASN A 20 -9.84 5.50 22.87
C ASN A 20 -9.80 4.21 22.03
N HIS A 21 -8.62 3.64 21.90
CA HIS A 21 -8.37 2.42 21.10
C HIS A 21 -8.97 1.14 21.69
N SER A 22 -9.54 1.20 22.90
CA SER A 22 -10.25 0.07 23.52
C SER A 22 -11.75 0.05 23.21
N ALA A 23 -12.27 1.08 22.54
CA ALA A 23 -13.66 1.17 22.10
C ALA A 23 -13.75 1.65 20.65
N GLU A 24 -14.90 1.45 20.01
CA GLU A 24 -15.12 1.83 18.63
C GLU A 24 -16.01 3.09 18.51
N ASN A 25 -15.89 3.82 17.40
CA ASN A 25 -16.86 4.82 17.02
C ASN A 25 -18.12 4.14 16.47
N ILE A 26 -18.98 3.63 17.35
CA ILE A 26 -20.15 2.83 16.97
C ILE A 26 -21.00 3.54 15.90
N ALA A 27 -21.28 4.84 16.11
CA ALA A 27 -22.13 5.60 15.20
C ALA A 27 -21.48 5.78 13.81
N GLY A 28 -20.20 6.15 13.78
CA GLY A 28 -19.43 6.33 12.53
C GLY A 28 -19.27 5.01 11.77
N ASN A 29 -18.75 3.98 12.46
CA ASN A 29 -18.51 2.66 11.87
C ASN A 29 -19.80 2.04 11.33
N THR A 30 -20.92 2.17 12.08
CA THR A 30 -22.24 1.72 11.61
C THR A 30 -22.66 2.46 10.33
N ALA A 31 -22.43 3.76 10.24
CA ALA A 31 -22.79 4.55 9.07
C ALA A 31 -21.97 4.14 7.83
N GLU A 32 -20.67 3.96 7.99
CA GLU A 32 -19.75 3.52 6.94
C GLU A 32 -20.07 2.11 6.44
N ILE A 33 -20.26 1.15 7.34
CA ILE A 33 -20.63 -0.22 6.98
C ILE A 33 -21.98 -0.26 6.26
N ASN A 34 -22.97 0.49 6.74
CA ASN A 34 -24.26 0.57 6.07
C ASN A 34 -24.14 1.22 4.68
N ALA A 35 -23.25 2.19 4.49
CA ALA A 35 -22.98 2.78 3.18
C ALA A 35 -22.35 1.75 2.24
N ALA A 36 -21.36 0.98 2.71
CA ALA A 36 -20.73 -0.08 1.94
C ALA A 36 -21.74 -1.15 1.51
N VAL A 37 -22.62 -1.60 2.42
CA VAL A 37 -23.71 -2.54 2.11
C VAL A 37 -24.67 -1.99 1.04
N ARG A 38 -25.07 -0.71 1.15
CA ARG A 38 -25.92 -0.06 0.14
C ARG A 38 -25.25 -0.04 -1.23
N MET A 39 -23.97 0.31 -1.29
CA MET A 39 -23.22 0.39 -2.55
C MET A 39 -23.03 -0.99 -3.19
N ALA A 40 -22.71 -2.01 -2.39
CA ALA A 40 -22.56 -3.38 -2.88
C ALA A 40 -23.88 -3.94 -3.47
N ASN A 41 -25.02 -3.61 -2.87
CA ASN A 41 -26.33 -4.00 -3.40
C ASN A 41 -26.80 -3.16 -4.59
N ALA A 42 -26.45 -1.87 -4.64
CA ALA A 42 -26.79 -1.01 -5.76
C ALA A 42 -25.96 -1.32 -7.01
N TYR A 43 -24.72 -1.77 -6.84
CA TYR A 43 -23.77 -2.01 -7.92
C TYR A 43 -23.08 -3.37 -7.81
N PRO A 44 -23.84 -4.49 -7.77
CA PRO A 44 -23.27 -5.83 -7.55
C PRO A 44 -22.37 -6.29 -8.70
N ASP A 45 -22.54 -5.76 -9.91
CA ASP A 45 -21.69 -6.05 -11.06
C ASP A 45 -20.31 -5.37 -10.98
N ILE A 46 -20.16 -4.35 -10.12
CA ILE A 46 -18.96 -3.53 -9.97
C ILE A 46 -18.25 -3.83 -8.65
N VAL A 47 -18.97 -3.77 -7.53
CA VAL A 47 -18.40 -3.97 -6.19
C VAL A 47 -18.25 -5.46 -5.94
N LYS A 48 -17.01 -5.92 -5.88
CA LYS A 48 -16.67 -7.35 -5.71
C LYS A 48 -16.07 -7.67 -4.35
N ILE A 49 -15.55 -6.66 -3.65
CA ILE A 49 -14.94 -6.80 -2.33
C ILE A 49 -15.41 -5.65 -1.42
N ILE A 50 -15.70 -5.93 -0.15
CA ILE A 50 -15.73 -4.94 0.93
C ILE A 50 -14.53 -5.16 1.84
N ALA A 51 -13.75 -4.10 2.08
CA ALA A 51 -12.64 -4.09 3.03
C ALA A 51 -13.06 -3.32 4.29
N VAL A 52 -13.11 -4.02 5.42
CA VAL A 52 -13.46 -3.46 6.72
C VAL A 52 -12.21 -2.89 7.37
N GLY A 53 -12.04 -1.57 7.29
CA GLY A 53 -10.85 -0.87 7.77
C GLY A 53 -9.71 -0.79 6.75
N ASN A 54 -8.90 0.25 6.91
CA ASN A 54 -7.66 0.49 6.18
C ASN A 54 -6.56 0.86 7.19
N GLU A 55 -5.58 -0.02 7.38
CA GLU A 55 -4.59 0.12 8.46
C GLU A 55 -5.25 0.45 9.82
N ALA A 56 -6.42 -0.14 10.06
CA ALA A 56 -7.25 0.16 11.22
C ALA A 56 -6.80 -0.62 12.45
N MET A 57 -5.96 -1.65 12.32
CA MET A 57 -5.45 -2.43 13.45
C MET A 57 -4.00 -2.09 13.80
N VAL A 58 -3.30 -1.36 12.93
CA VAL A 58 -1.87 -1.12 13.10
C VAL A 58 -1.61 -0.12 14.23
N HIS A 59 -0.77 -0.48 15.20
CA HIS A 59 -0.64 0.27 16.46
C HIS A 59 -0.06 1.69 16.28
N TRP A 60 0.66 1.95 15.19
CA TRP A 60 1.18 3.29 14.89
C TRP A 60 0.17 4.21 14.19
N ALA A 61 -0.99 3.71 13.79
CA ALA A 61 -2.12 4.55 13.35
C ALA A 61 -2.85 5.18 14.55
N ALA A 62 -2.09 5.88 15.40
CA ALA A 62 -2.50 6.38 16.72
C ALA A 62 -3.70 7.33 16.71
N SER A 63 -4.12 7.84 15.54
CA SER A 63 -5.28 8.71 15.44
C SER A 63 -6.61 7.95 15.41
N TYR A 64 -6.62 6.66 15.05
CA TYR A 64 -7.86 5.93 14.78
C TYR A 64 -7.84 4.41 15.00
N TYR A 65 -6.68 3.78 15.25
CA TYR A 65 -6.62 2.31 15.28
C TYR A 65 -7.57 1.69 16.32
N VAL A 66 -8.11 0.52 16.00
CA VAL A 66 -8.96 -0.33 16.84
C VAL A 66 -8.29 -1.67 17.09
N VAL A 67 -8.72 -2.36 18.13
CA VAL A 67 -8.31 -3.77 18.34
C VAL A 67 -8.98 -4.70 17.33
N PRO A 68 -8.37 -5.86 16.97
CA PRO A 68 -8.91 -6.79 15.97
C PRO A 68 -10.35 -7.25 16.21
N GLY A 69 -10.80 -7.29 17.48
CA GLY A 69 -12.17 -7.64 17.84
C GLY A 69 -13.24 -6.74 17.20
N VAL A 70 -12.93 -5.46 16.98
CA VAL A 70 -13.84 -4.51 16.31
C VAL A 70 -13.97 -4.85 14.83
N ILE A 71 -12.86 -5.11 14.14
CA ILE A 71 -12.86 -5.51 12.73
C ILE A 71 -13.58 -6.86 12.57
N LEU A 72 -13.30 -7.82 13.44
CA LEU A 72 -13.96 -9.13 13.49
C LEU A 72 -15.48 -9.02 13.60
N GLN A 73 -15.99 -8.12 14.46
CA GLN A 73 -17.43 -7.89 14.61
C GLN A 73 -18.07 -7.48 13.28
N TRP A 74 -17.47 -6.51 12.57
CA TRP A 74 -18.00 -6.00 11.31
C TRP A 74 -17.84 -6.99 10.15
N VAL A 75 -16.72 -7.72 10.08
CA VAL A 75 -16.54 -8.82 9.13
C VAL A 75 -17.61 -9.89 9.33
N ASN A 76 -17.85 -10.34 10.57
CA ASN A 76 -18.88 -11.33 10.87
C ASN A 76 -20.28 -10.82 10.54
N TYR A 77 -20.58 -9.55 10.80
CA TYR A 77 -21.84 -8.93 10.41
C TYR A 77 -22.06 -8.99 8.88
N LEU A 78 -21.05 -8.64 8.08
CA LEU A 78 -21.13 -8.71 6.62
C LEU A 78 -21.24 -10.16 6.11
N GLN A 79 -20.54 -11.11 6.73
CA GLN A 79 -20.66 -12.53 6.40
C GLN A 79 -22.06 -13.08 6.73
N ASP A 80 -22.67 -12.67 7.84
CA ASP A 80 -24.06 -13.02 8.19
C ASP A 80 -25.08 -12.42 7.19
N LEU A 81 -24.88 -11.17 6.75
CA LEU A 81 -25.70 -10.58 5.69
C LEU A 81 -25.61 -11.38 4.39
N LYS A 82 -24.43 -11.86 3.99
CA LYS A 82 -24.27 -12.77 2.83
C LYS A 82 -25.03 -14.07 3.04
N GLN A 83 -24.89 -14.72 4.20
CA GLN A 83 -25.57 -15.99 4.50
C GLN A 83 -27.10 -15.88 4.47
N ARG A 84 -27.65 -14.72 4.87
CA ARG A 84 -29.10 -14.44 4.84
C ARG A 84 -29.59 -13.90 3.50
N GLY A 85 -28.73 -13.78 2.49
CA GLY A 85 -29.08 -13.28 1.15
C GLY A 85 -29.31 -11.78 1.06
N ALA A 86 -28.85 -11.00 2.05
CA ALA A 86 -28.94 -9.54 2.07
C ALA A 86 -27.75 -8.84 1.38
N LEU A 87 -26.73 -9.62 0.99
CA LEU A 87 -25.61 -9.21 0.14
C LEU A 87 -25.40 -10.28 -0.95
N PRO A 88 -24.77 -9.94 -2.09
CA PRO A 88 -24.40 -10.91 -3.11
C PRO A 88 -23.55 -12.04 -2.53
N ALA A 89 -23.89 -13.29 -2.85
CA ALA A 89 -23.22 -14.45 -2.26
C ALA A 89 -21.73 -14.57 -2.67
N ASP A 90 -21.38 -14.01 -3.82
CA ASP A 90 -20.02 -13.97 -4.39
C ASP A 90 -19.20 -12.75 -3.94
N LEU A 91 -19.77 -11.84 -3.14
CA LEU A 91 -19.05 -10.69 -2.58
C LEU A 91 -18.01 -11.17 -1.57
N TRP A 92 -16.75 -10.79 -1.74
CA TRP A 92 -15.69 -11.08 -0.77
C TRP A 92 -15.60 -10.02 0.33
N ILE A 93 -15.34 -10.47 1.55
CA ILE A 93 -15.12 -9.63 2.73
C ILE A 93 -13.68 -9.81 3.21
N THR A 94 -12.98 -8.69 3.42
CA THR A 94 -11.61 -8.65 3.94
C THR A 94 -11.43 -7.49 4.92
N SER A 95 -10.21 -7.31 5.43
CA SER A 95 -9.69 -6.07 6.01
C SER A 95 -8.39 -5.75 5.28
N SER A 96 -8.09 -4.49 5.01
CA SER A 96 -6.84 -4.09 4.33
C SER A 96 -5.90 -3.45 5.34
N ASP A 97 -4.81 -4.13 5.65
CA ASP A 97 -3.97 -3.74 6.79
C ASP A 97 -2.51 -4.14 6.62
N ASN A 98 -1.65 -3.51 7.42
CA ASN A 98 -0.22 -3.76 7.47
C ASN A 98 0.10 -5.24 7.75
N PHE A 99 1.22 -5.74 7.19
CA PHE A 99 1.68 -7.10 7.44
C PHE A 99 1.80 -7.44 8.93
N ALA A 100 2.17 -6.46 9.78
CA ALA A 100 2.29 -6.65 11.21
C ALA A 100 0.93 -6.91 11.87
N SER A 101 -0.10 -6.16 11.48
CA SER A 101 -1.49 -6.32 11.93
C SER A 101 -2.07 -7.69 11.58
N TRP A 102 -1.58 -8.30 10.49
CA TRP A 102 -1.91 -9.68 10.10
C TRP A 102 -1.03 -10.75 10.78
N GLY A 103 -0.31 -10.38 11.83
CA GLY A 103 0.51 -11.27 12.64
C GLY A 103 1.90 -11.58 12.06
N GLY A 104 2.25 -10.98 10.92
CA GLY A 104 3.58 -11.09 10.33
C GLY A 104 4.66 -10.23 10.99
N GLY A 105 4.32 -9.51 12.07
CA GLY A 105 5.23 -8.65 12.83
C GLY A 105 5.59 -9.25 14.20
N ASP A 106 5.66 -8.38 15.21
CA ASP A 106 5.93 -8.81 16.58
C ASP A 106 4.70 -9.47 17.23
N GLY A 107 4.93 -10.15 18.36
CA GLY A 107 3.91 -10.94 19.05
C GLY A 107 2.79 -10.12 19.71
N SER A 108 2.88 -8.79 19.78
CA SER A 108 1.81 -7.96 20.36
C SER A 108 0.50 -8.03 19.58
N TYR A 109 0.56 -8.36 18.29
CA TYR A 109 -0.61 -8.54 17.44
C TYR A 109 -1.25 -9.93 17.57
N HIS A 110 -0.59 -10.90 18.21
CA HIS A 110 -1.02 -12.31 18.23
C HIS A 110 -2.16 -12.56 19.24
N LEU A 111 -3.30 -11.94 19.00
CA LEU A 111 -4.48 -11.98 19.85
C LEU A 111 -5.48 -13.04 19.37
N PRO A 112 -6.29 -13.64 20.26
CA PRO A 112 -7.35 -14.58 19.87
C PRO A 112 -8.32 -14.02 18.82
N ASP A 113 -8.64 -12.72 18.91
CA ASP A 113 -9.53 -12.07 17.95
C ASP A 113 -8.90 -11.92 16.56
N LEU A 114 -7.57 -11.78 16.45
CA LEU A 114 -6.88 -11.81 15.15
C LEU A 114 -7.01 -13.19 14.51
N ASN A 115 -6.83 -14.26 15.29
CA ASN A 115 -7.00 -15.64 14.80
C ASN A 115 -8.43 -15.88 14.29
N ALA A 116 -9.44 -15.38 15.02
CA ALA A 116 -10.82 -15.45 14.59
C ALA A 116 -11.09 -14.61 13.33
N LEU A 117 -10.47 -13.43 13.21
CA LEU A 117 -10.56 -12.58 12.03
C LEU A 117 -9.99 -13.26 10.79
N LEU A 118 -8.80 -13.86 10.90
CA LEU A 118 -8.16 -14.63 9.82
C LEU A 118 -9.04 -15.79 9.31
N GLN A 119 -9.87 -16.39 10.18
CA GLN A 119 -10.84 -17.41 9.78
C GLN A 119 -12.07 -16.80 9.07
N ALA A 120 -12.54 -15.65 9.56
CA ALA A 120 -13.79 -15.02 9.13
C ALA A 120 -13.69 -14.32 7.77
N VAL A 121 -12.54 -13.74 7.43
CA VAL A 121 -12.33 -13.11 6.11
C VAL A 121 -12.30 -14.12 4.98
N ASP A 122 -12.70 -13.71 3.78
CA ASP A 122 -12.58 -14.51 2.56
C ASP A 122 -11.12 -14.60 2.10
N TYR A 123 -10.34 -13.54 2.29
CA TYR A 123 -8.90 -13.47 2.03
C TYR A 123 -8.23 -12.38 2.88
N VAL A 124 -6.90 -12.39 2.98
CA VAL A 124 -6.09 -11.36 3.64
C VAL A 124 -5.63 -10.31 2.62
N SER A 125 -5.96 -9.04 2.86
CA SER A 125 -5.45 -7.90 2.10
C SER A 125 -4.29 -7.26 2.86
N MET A 126 -3.06 -7.55 2.44
CA MET A 126 -1.84 -7.22 3.18
C MET A 126 -1.15 -5.98 2.59
N HIS A 127 -0.72 -5.06 3.44
CA HIS A 127 0.11 -3.91 3.06
C HIS A 127 1.58 -4.16 3.37
N THR A 128 2.46 -3.67 2.49
CA THR A 128 3.91 -3.70 2.67
C THR A 128 4.54 -2.47 2.02
N TYR A 129 5.39 -1.77 2.77
CA TYR A 129 6.01 -0.52 2.31
C TYR A 129 7.53 -0.50 2.55
N PRO A 130 8.30 -1.23 1.72
CA PRO A 130 9.75 -1.08 1.72
C PRO A 130 10.18 0.39 1.59
N PHE A 131 9.48 1.20 0.79
CA PHE A 131 9.77 2.63 0.65
C PHE A 131 9.90 3.35 2.01
N HIS A 132 8.93 3.22 2.91
CA HIS A 132 9.00 3.82 4.24
C HIS A 132 10.11 3.19 5.10
N ASP A 133 10.27 1.86 5.01
CA ASP A 133 11.30 1.12 5.74
C ASP A 133 12.72 1.43 5.24
N SER A 134 12.90 2.09 4.08
CA SER A 134 14.22 2.63 3.68
C SER A 134 14.77 3.66 4.68
N HIS A 135 13.89 4.22 5.53
CA HIS A 135 14.24 5.07 6.66
C HIS A 135 14.02 4.36 8.00
N TYR A 136 12.83 3.79 8.23
CA TYR A 136 12.46 3.25 9.55
C TYR A 136 13.10 1.89 9.88
N ASN A 137 13.46 1.10 8.87
CA ASN A 137 14.13 -0.20 9.03
C ASN A 137 15.11 -0.47 7.87
N PRO A 138 16.19 0.34 7.76
CA PRO A 138 16.95 0.50 6.52
C PRO A 138 17.90 -0.67 6.21
N ALA A 139 17.95 -1.71 7.06
CA ALA A 139 18.93 -2.78 6.95
C ALA A 139 18.93 -3.48 5.58
N TYR A 140 17.75 -3.64 4.95
CA TYR A 140 17.63 -4.23 3.62
C TYR A 140 18.04 -3.25 2.50
N TRP A 141 17.92 -1.94 2.77
CA TRP A 141 18.10 -0.88 1.78
C TRP A 141 19.58 -0.59 1.53
N LEU A 142 20.38 -0.56 2.61
CA LEU A 142 21.81 -0.28 2.55
C LEU A 142 22.55 -1.32 1.69
N GLY A 143 23.31 -0.83 0.71
CA GLY A 143 24.21 -1.67 -0.09
C GLY A 143 25.43 -2.15 0.70
N ALA A 144 26.11 -3.16 0.18
CA ALA A 144 27.40 -3.57 0.73
C ALA A 144 28.49 -2.52 0.43
N PRO A 145 29.56 -2.38 1.26
CA PRO A 145 30.60 -1.36 1.05
C PRO A 145 31.25 -1.41 -0.34
N GLU A 146 31.41 -2.59 -0.92
CA GLU A 146 31.95 -2.81 -2.27
C GLU A 146 31.07 -2.22 -3.38
N GLU A 147 29.79 -1.99 -3.14
CA GLU A 147 28.89 -1.34 -4.10
C GLU A 147 29.26 0.13 -4.36
N THR A 148 30.17 0.72 -3.57
CA THR A 148 30.73 2.07 -3.84
C THR A 148 31.45 2.17 -5.19
N ALA A 149 31.93 1.04 -5.74
CA ALA A 149 32.56 0.99 -7.06
C ALA A 149 31.54 0.92 -8.21
N LEU A 150 30.25 0.67 -7.93
CA LEU A 150 29.20 0.57 -8.93
C LEU A 150 28.67 1.94 -9.32
N SER A 151 28.10 2.04 -10.52
CA SER A 151 27.36 3.22 -10.95
C SER A 151 26.10 3.45 -10.10
N ALA A 152 25.61 4.69 -10.08
CA ALA A 152 24.35 5.03 -9.39
C ALA A 152 23.18 4.15 -9.84
N LYS A 153 23.12 3.85 -11.14
CA LYS A 153 22.10 3.01 -11.75
C LYS A 153 22.17 1.56 -11.26
N GLU A 154 23.36 0.95 -11.27
CA GLU A 154 23.54 -0.43 -10.78
C GLU A 154 23.21 -0.54 -9.28
N ARG A 155 23.56 0.48 -8.47
CA ARG A 155 23.19 0.54 -7.06
C ARG A 155 21.68 0.64 -6.86
N ALA A 156 21.00 1.45 -7.66
CA ALA A 156 19.54 1.55 -7.66
C ALA A 156 18.90 0.20 -8.01
N GLU A 157 19.36 -0.47 -9.05
CA GLU A 157 18.85 -1.79 -9.46
C GLU A 157 19.04 -2.83 -8.34
N ASN A 158 20.22 -2.91 -7.74
CA ASN A 158 20.49 -3.82 -6.63
C ASN A 158 19.62 -3.52 -5.40
N ALA A 159 19.48 -2.23 -5.03
CA ALA A 159 18.66 -1.82 -3.90
C ALA A 159 17.18 -2.16 -4.11
N MET A 160 16.68 -2.00 -5.33
CA MET A 160 15.29 -2.33 -5.66
C MET A 160 15.01 -3.84 -5.64
N GLN A 161 15.98 -4.68 -6.02
CA GLN A 161 15.87 -6.13 -5.83
C GLN A 161 15.76 -6.49 -4.34
N ARG A 162 16.57 -5.86 -3.48
CA ARG A 162 16.48 -6.05 -2.02
C ARG A 162 15.12 -5.59 -1.49
N ALA A 163 14.60 -4.47 -1.96
CA ALA A 163 13.27 -3.96 -1.58
C ALA A 163 12.14 -4.94 -1.93
N ALA A 164 12.17 -5.52 -3.13
CA ALA A 164 11.19 -6.54 -3.53
C ALA A 164 11.31 -7.81 -2.67
N LEU A 165 12.52 -8.29 -2.39
CA LEU A 165 12.76 -9.43 -1.49
C LEU A 165 12.28 -9.15 -0.06
N TYR A 166 12.40 -7.90 0.39
CA TYR A 166 11.92 -7.45 1.69
C TYR A 166 10.39 -7.50 1.77
N ALA A 167 9.67 -6.97 0.78
CA ALA A 167 8.22 -7.11 0.69
C ALA A 167 7.76 -8.58 0.68
N GLN A 168 8.44 -9.43 -0.10
CA GLN A 168 8.19 -10.88 -0.11
C GLN A 168 8.46 -11.53 1.25
N SER A 169 9.42 -11.01 2.02
CA SER A 169 9.70 -11.52 3.37
C SER A 169 8.58 -11.18 4.35
N GLN A 170 8.00 -9.98 4.28
CA GLN A 170 6.84 -9.59 5.09
C GLN A 170 5.62 -10.45 4.74
N TYR A 171 5.39 -10.73 3.46
CA TYR A 171 4.39 -11.72 3.02
C TYR A 171 4.60 -13.11 3.65
N ARG A 172 5.84 -13.63 3.60
CA ARG A 172 6.17 -14.95 4.16
C ARG A 172 5.94 -15.00 5.66
N GLN A 173 6.14 -13.89 6.38
CA GLN A 173 5.87 -13.82 7.82
C GLN A 173 4.38 -13.94 8.12
N VAL A 174 3.51 -13.23 7.38
CA VAL A 174 2.05 -13.39 7.50
C VAL A 174 1.62 -14.82 7.16
N ALA A 175 2.11 -15.37 6.05
CA ALA A 175 1.80 -16.74 5.67
C ALA A 175 2.23 -17.78 6.72
N ALA A 176 3.42 -17.61 7.31
CA ALA A 176 3.91 -18.48 8.37
C ALA A 176 3.06 -18.37 9.65
N TYR A 177 2.63 -17.16 10.01
CA TYR A 177 1.71 -16.96 11.13
C TYR A 177 0.38 -17.68 10.89
N MET A 178 -0.26 -17.46 9.74
CA MET A 178 -1.50 -18.16 9.37
C MET A 178 -1.34 -19.68 9.41
N GLN A 179 -0.23 -20.21 8.88
CA GLN A 179 0.06 -21.64 8.93
C GLN A 179 0.19 -22.16 10.38
N SER A 180 0.82 -21.39 11.27
CA SER A 180 0.95 -21.75 12.70
C SER A 180 -0.41 -21.85 13.41
N GLN A 181 -1.42 -21.13 12.91
CA GLN A 181 -2.80 -21.17 13.41
C GLN A 181 -3.68 -22.19 12.66
N GLY A 182 -3.11 -22.96 11.72
CA GLY A 182 -3.86 -23.91 10.90
C GLY A 182 -4.80 -23.27 9.87
N ILE A 183 -4.53 -22.01 9.49
CA ILE A 183 -5.36 -21.22 8.57
C ILE A 183 -4.75 -21.25 7.17
N SER A 184 -5.59 -21.58 6.18
CA SER A 184 -5.22 -21.56 4.76
C SER A 184 -6.23 -20.70 4.00
N LYS A 185 -5.87 -19.43 3.77
CA LYS A 185 -6.64 -18.45 3.00
C LYS A 185 -5.70 -17.73 2.02
N PRO A 186 -6.21 -17.21 0.89
CA PRO A 186 -5.39 -16.41 -0.02
C PRO A 186 -4.90 -15.14 0.67
N ILE A 187 -3.70 -14.71 0.31
CA ILE A 187 -3.14 -13.40 0.67
C ILE A 187 -2.96 -12.63 -0.63
N HIS A 188 -3.42 -11.39 -0.66
CA HIS A 188 -3.22 -10.45 -1.76
C HIS A 188 -2.53 -9.19 -1.24
N ILE A 189 -1.86 -8.46 -2.13
CA ILE A 189 -1.25 -7.17 -1.77
C ILE A 189 -2.33 -6.09 -1.89
N GLY A 190 -2.83 -5.65 -0.74
CA GLY A 190 -3.85 -4.62 -0.60
C GLY A 190 -3.31 -3.22 -0.80
N GLU A 191 -2.05 -3.01 -0.46
CA GLU A 191 -1.38 -1.73 -0.67
C GLU A 191 0.14 -1.88 -0.67
N THR A 192 0.78 -1.18 -1.58
CA THR A 192 2.24 -1.04 -1.66
C THR A 192 2.56 0.03 -2.70
N GLY A 193 3.62 0.80 -2.50
CA GLY A 193 3.93 1.91 -3.39
C GLY A 193 5.36 2.40 -3.24
N TRP A 194 5.76 3.27 -4.16
CA TRP A 194 7.06 3.93 -4.13
C TRP A 194 6.92 5.36 -4.65
N ALA A 195 7.10 6.35 -3.77
CA ALA A 195 6.96 7.75 -4.16
C ALA A 195 8.14 8.22 -5.02
N THR A 196 7.89 9.22 -5.87
CA THR A 196 8.88 9.74 -6.83
C THR A 196 9.53 11.03 -6.39
N VAL A 197 9.01 11.69 -5.36
CA VAL A 197 9.57 12.93 -4.80
C VAL A 197 9.48 12.85 -3.29
N CYS A 198 10.52 13.32 -2.61
CA CYS A 198 10.49 13.57 -1.17
C CYS A 198 11.54 14.64 -0.83
N GLY A 199 11.14 15.68 -0.10
CA GLY A 199 12.06 16.72 0.40
C GLY A 199 12.80 16.34 1.68
N SER A 200 12.34 15.31 2.39
CA SER A 200 12.75 14.97 3.77
C SER A 200 13.36 13.56 3.85
N LEU A 201 12.71 12.63 4.58
CA LEU A 201 13.26 11.34 5.03
C LEU A 201 13.67 10.40 3.91
N TYR A 202 13.02 10.50 2.75
CA TYR A 202 13.23 9.61 1.60
C TYR A 202 13.94 10.31 0.43
N GLY A 203 14.26 11.59 0.62
CA GLY A 203 14.85 12.47 -0.38
C GLY A 203 16.38 12.46 -0.42
N PRO A 204 17.00 13.47 -1.06
CA PRO A 204 18.44 13.58 -1.22
C PRO A 204 19.24 13.58 0.09
N ASN A 205 18.66 14.12 1.16
CA ASN A 205 19.30 14.21 2.48
C ASN A 205 18.91 13.05 3.42
N GLY A 206 18.08 12.12 2.95
CA GLY A 206 17.58 10.99 3.72
C GLY A 206 18.01 9.65 3.11
N SER A 207 17.06 8.74 2.95
CA SER A 207 17.32 7.41 2.41
C SER A 207 17.64 7.38 0.91
N GLN A 208 17.47 8.50 0.18
CA GLN A 208 17.70 8.56 -1.27
C GLN A 208 16.82 7.58 -2.06
N ALA A 209 15.61 7.32 -1.57
CA ALA A 209 14.68 6.35 -2.15
C ALA A 209 13.77 6.97 -3.22
N ALA A 210 13.38 8.24 -3.12
CA ALA A 210 12.33 8.81 -3.96
C ALA A 210 12.83 9.32 -5.32
N ASP A 211 12.58 8.58 -6.41
CA ASP A 211 12.60 9.07 -7.80
C ASP A 211 11.78 8.15 -8.73
N GLU A 212 11.44 8.68 -9.91
CA GLU A 212 10.67 7.97 -10.95
C GLU A 212 11.38 6.69 -11.46
N TYR A 213 12.73 6.65 -11.45
CA TYR A 213 13.49 5.48 -11.89
C TYR A 213 13.26 4.30 -10.94
N LYS A 214 13.43 4.52 -9.63
CA LYS A 214 13.21 3.49 -8.61
C LYS A 214 11.74 3.11 -8.47
N GLN A 215 10.79 4.04 -8.65
CA GLN A 215 9.37 3.69 -8.71
C GLN A 215 9.07 2.66 -9.82
N LYS A 216 9.60 2.88 -11.02
CA LYS A 216 9.43 1.96 -12.15
C LYS A 216 10.00 0.57 -11.84
N LEU A 217 11.21 0.50 -11.30
CA LEU A 217 11.81 -0.76 -10.88
C LEU A 217 10.97 -1.48 -9.81
N TYR A 218 10.48 -0.75 -8.81
CA TYR A 218 9.63 -1.35 -7.76
C TYR A 218 8.33 -1.90 -8.33
N TYR A 219 7.66 -1.08 -9.16
CA TYR A 219 6.40 -1.43 -9.79
C TYR A 219 6.53 -2.72 -10.59
N ASP A 220 7.55 -2.82 -11.45
CA ASP A 220 7.79 -4.00 -12.27
C ASP A 220 8.05 -5.25 -11.42
N LEU A 221 8.94 -5.15 -10.42
CA LEU A 221 9.26 -6.28 -9.55
C LEU A 221 8.04 -6.78 -8.77
N MET A 222 7.22 -5.87 -8.27
CA MET A 222 5.99 -6.23 -7.57
C MET A 222 4.94 -6.81 -8.52
N ARG A 223 4.82 -6.31 -9.75
CA ARG A 223 3.90 -6.87 -10.76
C ARG A 223 4.34 -8.24 -11.22
N ASP A 224 5.62 -8.47 -11.46
CA ASP A 224 6.18 -9.77 -11.85
C ASP A 224 5.97 -10.81 -10.75
N TRP A 225 6.30 -10.46 -9.50
CA TRP A 225 6.07 -11.34 -8.36
C TRP A 225 4.60 -11.66 -8.16
N THR A 226 3.73 -10.65 -8.12
CA THR A 226 2.30 -10.87 -7.83
C THR A 226 1.59 -11.61 -8.95
N SER A 227 1.91 -11.31 -10.21
CA SER A 227 1.35 -12.04 -11.36
C SER A 227 1.79 -13.50 -11.39
N SER A 228 3.07 -13.79 -11.15
CA SER A 228 3.58 -15.17 -11.11
C SER A 228 3.04 -15.97 -9.94
N ALA A 229 2.72 -15.32 -8.82
CA ALA A 229 2.11 -15.94 -7.64
C ALA A 229 0.57 -16.01 -7.69
N GLY A 230 -0.07 -15.49 -8.76
CA GLY A 230 -1.53 -15.44 -8.85
C GLY A 230 -2.20 -14.51 -7.84
N MET A 231 -1.49 -13.48 -7.38
CA MET A 231 -1.97 -12.49 -6.42
C MET A 231 -2.41 -11.21 -7.11
N SER A 232 -3.48 -10.59 -6.59
CA SER A 232 -3.76 -9.19 -6.88
C SER A 232 -2.75 -8.28 -6.16
N CYS A 233 -2.46 -7.14 -6.78
CA CYS A 233 -1.67 -6.06 -6.19
C CYS A 233 -2.34 -4.71 -6.48
N PHE A 234 -2.95 -4.15 -5.44
CA PHE A 234 -3.53 -2.81 -5.44
C PHE A 234 -2.41 -1.80 -5.20
N TYR A 235 -1.61 -1.59 -6.24
CA TYR A 235 -0.45 -0.70 -6.19
C TYR A 235 -0.88 0.76 -5.96
N PHE A 236 -0.23 1.39 -4.99
CA PHE A 236 -0.48 2.74 -4.55
C PHE A 236 0.52 3.69 -5.26
N GLU A 237 0.09 4.61 -6.13
CA GLU A 237 -1.29 4.93 -6.51
C GLU A 237 -1.44 5.31 -7.99
N ALA A 238 -2.67 5.55 -8.46
CA ALA A 238 -2.89 5.89 -9.87
C ALA A 238 -2.38 7.29 -10.23
N PHE A 239 -2.76 8.31 -9.46
CA PHE A 239 -2.42 9.71 -9.69
C PHE A 239 -1.93 10.33 -8.40
N ASP A 240 -0.94 11.21 -8.49
CA ASP A 240 -0.48 12.03 -7.37
C ASP A 240 -1.63 12.79 -6.69
N GLU A 241 -1.77 12.61 -5.38
CA GLU A 241 -2.81 13.21 -4.56
C GLU A 241 -2.28 14.29 -3.59
N GLN A 242 -2.25 15.54 -4.04
CA GLN A 242 -1.64 16.69 -3.30
C GLN A 242 -2.32 17.07 -1.97
N TRP A 243 -3.46 16.46 -1.63
CA TRP A 243 -4.17 16.74 -0.38
C TRP A 243 -3.64 15.92 0.80
N LYS A 244 -2.85 14.87 0.54
CA LYS A 244 -2.36 13.95 1.58
C LYS A 244 -1.31 14.60 2.47
N ASP A 245 -0.49 15.48 1.92
CA ASP A 245 0.35 16.41 2.67
C ASP A 245 0.18 17.84 2.13
N ALA A 246 -0.94 18.46 2.49
CA ALA A 246 -1.34 19.76 1.96
C ALA A 246 -0.38 20.92 2.30
N HIS A 247 0.51 20.74 3.29
CA HIS A 247 1.42 21.80 3.76
C HIS A 247 2.87 21.61 3.26
N ASP A 248 3.23 20.42 2.77
CA ASP A 248 4.51 20.17 2.12
C ASP A 248 4.31 19.66 0.68
N PRO A 249 4.44 20.54 -0.34
CA PRO A 249 4.38 20.13 -1.73
C PRO A 249 5.42 19.08 -2.13
N ASN A 250 6.50 18.91 -1.36
CA ASN A 250 7.52 17.89 -1.57
C ASN A 250 7.40 16.72 -0.57
N GLY A 251 6.31 16.64 0.20
CA GLY A 251 5.99 15.50 1.06
C GLY A 251 5.72 14.27 0.20
N SER A 252 6.31 13.12 0.55
CA SER A 252 6.24 11.90 -0.29
C SER A 252 4.82 11.42 -0.56
N GLU A 253 3.91 11.64 0.40
CA GLU A 253 2.50 11.28 0.30
C GLU A 253 1.81 11.87 -0.93
N ASN A 254 2.28 13.01 -1.42
CA ASN A 254 1.72 13.68 -2.60
C ASN A 254 2.19 13.08 -3.93
N HIS A 255 3.13 12.12 -3.93
CA HIS A 255 3.92 11.73 -5.11
C HIS A 255 4.00 10.22 -5.39
N PHE A 256 3.01 9.45 -4.93
CA PHE A 256 2.94 7.99 -5.16
C PHE A 256 2.35 7.59 -6.53
N GLY A 257 1.75 8.54 -7.25
CA GLY A 257 1.05 8.28 -8.51
C GLY A 257 1.94 7.66 -9.57
N LEU A 258 1.35 6.86 -10.47
CA LEU A 258 1.94 6.48 -11.76
C LEU A 258 1.81 7.61 -12.80
N PHE A 259 0.84 8.49 -12.58
CA PHE A 259 0.69 9.78 -13.25
C PHE A 259 0.88 10.91 -12.24
N ILE A 260 1.38 12.05 -12.69
CA ILE A 260 1.28 13.29 -11.91
C ILE A 260 -0.15 13.85 -11.95
N ILE A 261 -0.45 14.82 -11.09
CA ILE A 261 -1.80 15.37 -10.92
C ILE A 261 -2.44 15.89 -12.22
N ASP A 262 -1.63 16.45 -13.12
CA ASP A 262 -2.07 17.05 -14.38
C ASP A 262 -2.28 16.04 -15.52
N GLY A 263 -1.90 14.76 -15.31
CA GLY A 263 -2.05 13.67 -16.26
C GLY A 263 -0.80 13.25 -17.02
N LYS A 264 0.40 13.84 -16.79
CA LYS A 264 1.62 13.26 -17.38
C LYS A 264 1.94 11.90 -16.77
N ALA A 265 2.30 10.95 -17.62
CA ALA A 265 2.75 9.61 -17.27
C ALA A 265 4.21 9.66 -16.78
N LYS A 266 4.44 9.21 -15.54
CA LYS A 266 5.79 9.01 -15.00
C LYS A 266 6.50 7.87 -15.74
N TYR A 267 7.81 7.72 -15.52
CA TYR A 267 8.66 6.74 -16.21
C TYR A 267 8.06 5.33 -16.25
N VAL A 268 7.38 4.93 -15.17
CA VAL A 268 6.67 3.65 -15.05
C VAL A 268 5.67 3.36 -16.19
N LEU A 269 5.14 4.38 -16.86
CA LEU A 269 4.14 4.26 -17.94
C LEU A 269 4.59 4.84 -19.30
N TRP A 270 5.87 5.20 -19.47
CA TRP A 270 6.34 5.78 -20.73
C TRP A 270 6.15 4.85 -21.93
N ASP A 271 6.37 3.55 -21.75
CA ASP A 271 6.13 2.51 -22.77
C ASP A 271 4.66 2.50 -23.23
N LYS A 272 3.71 2.68 -22.30
CA LYS A 272 2.28 2.73 -22.61
C LYS A 272 1.90 4.01 -23.38
N VAL A 273 2.61 5.11 -23.17
CA VAL A 273 2.48 6.31 -24.01
C VAL A 273 2.99 6.04 -25.43
N ASP A 274 4.16 5.41 -25.57
CA ASP A 274 4.74 5.06 -26.87
C ASP A 274 3.88 4.08 -27.67
N GLU A 275 3.26 3.12 -26.98
CA GLU A 275 2.28 2.18 -27.54
C GLU A 275 0.93 2.84 -27.89
N GLU A 276 0.82 4.16 -27.79
CA GLU A 276 -0.39 4.96 -28.01
C GLU A 276 -1.61 4.51 -27.16
N LYS A 277 -1.40 3.85 -26.00
CA LYS A 277 -2.50 3.33 -25.17
C LYS A 277 -3.42 4.42 -24.63
N PHE A 278 -2.92 5.64 -24.51
CA PHE A 278 -3.66 6.80 -24.01
C PHE A 278 -4.08 7.78 -25.10
N LYS A 279 -3.97 7.41 -26.38
CA LYS A 279 -4.31 8.30 -27.50
C LYS A 279 -5.77 8.74 -27.45
N GLY A 280 -5.98 10.05 -27.51
CA GLY A 280 -7.31 10.66 -27.42
C GLY A 280 -7.86 10.78 -25.99
N LEU A 281 -7.15 10.28 -24.98
CA LEU A 281 -7.47 10.49 -23.57
C LEU A 281 -6.81 11.79 -23.06
N SER A 282 -7.47 12.43 -22.10
CA SER A 282 -6.96 13.62 -21.44
C SER A 282 -7.39 13.67 -19.98
N ARG A 283 -6.68 14.44 -19.16
CA ARG A 283 -7.04 14.76 -17.77
C ARG A 283 -7.08 16.26 -17.61
N GLY A 284 -8.23 16.81 -17.21
CA GLY A 284 -8.39 18.27 -17.10
C GLY A 284 -8.14 19.02 -18.42
N GLY A 285 -8.30 18.36 -19.57
CA GLY A 285 -7.97 18.91 -20.89
C GLY A 285 -6.52 18.70 -21.34
N ASN A 286 -5.63 18.24 -20.47
CA ASN A 286 -4.24 17.95 -20.82
C ASN A 286 -4.13 16.57 -21.48
N PRO A 287 -3.47 16.45 -22.64
CA PRO A 287 -3.17 15.14 -23.22
C PRO A 287 -2.19 14.37 -22.32
N ILE A 288 -2.29 13.05 -22.33
CA ILE A 288 -1.38 12.19 -21.57
C ILE A 288 -0.04 12.13 -22.30
N THR A 289 0.95 12.86 -21.80
CA THR A 289 2.34 12.85 -22.29
C THR A 289 3.29 12.31 -21.24
N LYS A 290 4.56 12.08 -21.59
CA LYS A 290 5.58 11.62 -20.65
C LYS A 290 6.08 12.76 -19.76
N THR A 291 6.42 12.45 -18.51
CA THR A 291 7.36 13.24 -17.70
C THR A 291 8.72 13.32 -18.41
N TYR A 292 9.53 14.33 -18.08
CA TYR A 292 10.85 14.59 -18.71
C TYR A 292 10.84 14.65 -20.25
N ASP A 293 9.69 14.84 -20.89
CA ASP A 293 9.48 14.71 -22.33
C ASP A 293 9.95 13.34 -22.89
N GLY A 294 9.98 12.31 -22.05
CA GLY A 294 10.51 10.98 -22.40
C GLY A 294 12.03 10.92 -22.52
N ASN A 295 12.77 11.90 -22.00
CA ASN A 295 14.22 11.93 -22.04
C ASN A 295 14.84 11.18 -20.85
N MET A 296 15.38 9.99 -21.13
CA MET A 296 16.05 9.13 -20.14
C MET A 296 17.27 9.79 -19.49
N GLU A 297 18.06 10.57 -20.24
CA GLU A 297 19.25 11.22 -19.68
C GLU A 297 18.86 12.25 -18.61
N ARG A 298 17.80 13.02 -18.85
CA ARG A 298 17.26 13.97 -17.87
C ARG A 298 16.69 13.26 -16.64
N LEU A 299 15.94 12.17 -16.83
CA LEU A 299 15.44 11.35 -15.73
C LEU A 299 16.58 10.85 -14.84
N LEU A 300 17.66 10.34 -15.44
CA LEU A 300 18.80 9.78 -14.70
C LEU A 300 19.69 10.84 -14.04
N GLN A 301 19.56 12.12 -14.40
CA GLN A 301 20.22 13.21 -13.67
C GLN A 301 19.61 13.42 -12.28
N ASP A 302 18.33 13.08 -12.11
CA ASP A 302 17.61 13.16 -10.83
C ASP A 302 17.69 11.85 -10.00
N LEU A 303 18.40 10.83 -10.51
CA LEU A 303 18.57 9.55 -9.82
C LEU A 303 19.35 9.74 -8.51
N LEU A 304 18.68 9.45 -7.40
CA LEU A 304 19.31 9.42 -6.08
C LEU A 304 20.02 8.07 -5.87
N THR A 305 21.22 8.09 -5.32
CA THR A 305 22.08 6.89 -5.25
C THR A 305 21.93 6.21 -3.89
N PRO A 306 21.35 5.00 -3.81
CA PRO A 306 21.10 4.35 -2.51
C PRO A 306 22.38 4.22 -1.67
N PRO A 307 22.35 4.53 -0.37
CA PRO A 307 23.51 4.50 0.50
C PRO A 307 24.08 3.09 0.70
N VAL A 308 25.33 3.01 1.16
CA VAL A 308 26.00 1.75 1.52
C VAL A 308 26.21 1.67 3.04
N THR A 309 26.37 0.45 3.55
CA THR A 309 26.67 0.23 4.97
C THR A 309 27.99 0.93 5.32
N GLY A 310 27.99 1.71 6.40
CA GLY A 310 29.17 2.45 6.86
C GLY A 310 29.47 3.75 6.10
N SER A 311 28.68 4.14 5.08
CA SER A 311 28.69 5.53 4.63
C SER A 311 27.96 6.37 5.68
N ASN A 312 28.66 7.32 6.32
CA ASN A 312 28.05 8.31 7.19
C ASN A 312 26.95 9.05 6.42
N THR A 313 25.71 8.63 6.60
CA THR A 313 24.55 9.48 6.38
C THR A 313 24.39 10.22 7.71
N ALA A 314 24.51 11.54 7.66
CA ALA A 314 24.58 12.40 8.83
C ALA A 314 23.37 12.19 9.76
N GLU A 315 23.62 12.26 11.07
CA GLU A 315 22.62 12.37 12.15
C GLU A 315 21.58 13.47 11.89
#